data_AF-A0A379WX78-F1
#
_entry.id   AF-A0A379WX78-F1
#
_cell.length_a   1.000
_cell.length_b   1.000
_cell.length_c   1.000
_cell.angle_alpha   90.00
_cell.angle_beta   90.00
_cell.angle_gamma   90.00
#
_symmetry.space_group_name_H-M   'P 1'
#
loop_
_entity.id
_entity.type
_entity.pdbx_description
1 polymer ?
#
loop_
_entity_poly.entity_id
_entity_poly.type
_entity_poly.pdbx_seq_one_letter_code
_entity_poly.pdbx_strand_id
1 'polypeptide(L)'
;MNTSGNGDCHIILRGGKAPNYSAQHVAEVKEGLIKAGLMPQVMIDFSHANSCKQFQKQMEVCADVCQQIAGGEKAIIGVMVESHLVEGNQSLESGQPLTYGKSHY
;
A
#
# COMPACT_ATOMS: atom_id res chain seq x y z
N MET A 1 -28.65 -17.03 2.17
CA MET A 1 -27.94 -15.80 2.58
C MET A 1 -28.06 -14.83 1.42
N ASN A 2 -28.65 -13.64 1.64
CA ASN A 2 -28.78 -12.58 0.63
C ASN A 2 -28.06 -11.35 1.17
N THR A 3 -27.36 -10.61 0.30
CA THR A 3 -26.69 -9.35 0.66
C THR A 3 -27.15 -8.23 -0.25
N SER A 4 -27.03 -6.98 0.23
CA SER A 4 -27.31 -5.76 -0.54
C SER A 4 -26.12 -5.25 -1.36
N GLY A 5 -24.95 -5.88 -1.24
CA GLY A 5 -23.68 -5.33 -1.73
C GLY A 5 -23.10 -4.23 -0.83
N ASN A 6 -21.83 -3.88 -1.06
CA ASN A 6 -21.12 -2.80 -0.38
C ASN A 6 -20.50 -1.85 -1.41
N GLY A 7 -20.98 -0.60 -1.44
CA GLY A 7 -20.50 0.45 -2.36
C GLY A 7 -19.22 1.14 -1.92
N ASP A 8 -18.80 0.98 -0.67
CA ASP A 8 -17.63 1.66 -0.08
C ASP A 8 -16.31 0.90 -0.33
N CYS A 9 -16.28 0.10 -1.39
CA CYS A 9 -15.10 -0.62 -1.83
C CYS A 9 -14.17 0.29 -2.63
N HIS A 10 -12.87 0.11 -2.47
CA HIS A 10 -11.85 0.81 -3.25
C HIS A 10 -10.65 -0.12 -3.53
N ILE A 11 -9.80 0.27 -4.49
CA ILE A 11 -8.62 -0.50 -4.87
C ILE A 11 -7.43 -0.14 -3.98
N ILE A 12 -6.59 -1.15 -3.69
CA ILE A 12 -5.30 -0.99 -3.02
C ILE A 12 -4.18 -1.31 -4.02
N LEU A 13 -3.33 -0.34 -4.29
CA LEU A 13 -2.11 -0.51 -5.08
C LEU A 13 -0.99 -0.97 -4.16
N ARG A 14 -0.64 -2.26 -4.24
CA ARG A 14 0.34 -2.92 -3.36
C ARG A 14 1.52 -3.56 -4.10
N GLY A 15 1.74 -3.13 -5.33
CA GLY A 15 2.70 -3.70 -6.27
C GLY A 15 2.24 -5.03 -6.89
N GLY A 16 3.10 -5.59 -7.73
CA GLY A 16 2.93 -6.90 -8.35
C GLY A 16 4.29 -7.51 -8.67
N LYS A 17 4.59 -7.73 -9.95
CA LYS A 17 5.96 -8.06 -10.38
C LYS A 17 6.95 -6.91 -10.17
N ALA A 18 6.45 -5.69 -10.17
CA ALA A 18 7.16 -4.45 -9.89
C ALA A 18 6.28 -3.53 -9.03
N PRO A 19 6.86 -2.49 -8.40
CA PRO A 19 6.09 -1.46 -7.72
C PRO A 19 5.11 -0.73 -8.66
N ASN A 20 3.97 -0.30 -8.14
CA ASN A 20 2.92 0.41 -8.86
C ASN A 20 2.36 1.63 -8.12
N TYR A 21 3.18 2.30 -7.30
CA TYR A 21 2.80 3.51 -6.55
C TYR A 21 3.04 4.82 -7.29
N SER A 22 3.82 4.81 -8.39
CA SER A 22 4.20 6.04 -9.08
C SER A 22 3.01 6.74 -9.74
N ALA A 23 3.15 8.04 -9.99
CA ALA A 23 2.11 8.86 -10.62
C ALA A 23 1.58 8.28 -11.95
N GLN A 24 2.45 7.62 -12.74
CA GLN A 24 2.05 6.93 -13.97
C GLN A 24 1.03 5.83 -13.68
N HIS A 25 1.33 4.93 -12.73
CA HIS A 25 0.44 3.83 -12.38
C HIS A 25 -0.87 4.35 -11.76
N VAL A 26 -0.79 5.39 -10.94
CA VAL A 26 -1.98 6.06 -10.38
C VAL A 26 -2.88 6.58 -11.50
N ALA A 27 -2.31 7.24 -12.51
CA ALA A 27 -3.07 7.73 -13.67
C ALA A 27 -3.73 6.58 -14.46
N GLU A 28 -2.98 5.52 -14.76
CA GLU A 28 -3.50 4.34 -15.48
C GLU A 28 -4.66 3.68 -14.73
N VAL A 29 -4.57 3.54 -13.40
CA VAL A 29 -5.62 2.97 -12.56
C VAL A 29 -6.84 3.87 -12.52
N LYS A 30 -6.65 5.20 -12.38
CA LYS A 30 -7.76 6.17 -12.42
C LYS A 30 -8.54 6.06 -13.72
N GLU A 31 -7.85 5.98 -14.86
CA GLU A 31 -8.50 5.79 -16.16
C GLU A 31 -9.28 4.47 -16.23
N GLY A 32 -8.70 3.38 -15.72
CA GLY A 32 -9.36 2.08 -15.66
C GLY A 32 -10.64 2.12 -14.84
N LEU A 33 -10.61 2.76 -13.67
CA LEU A 33 -11.79 2.92 -12.79
C LEU A 33 -12.88 3.75 -13.47
N ILE A 34 -12.52 4.87 -14.12
CA ILE A 34 -13.47 5.72 -14.86
C ILE A 34 -14.12 4.91 -15.99
N LYS A 35 -13.33 4.18 -16.78
CA LYS A 35 -13.83 3.32 -17.87
C LYS A 35 -14.78 2.24 -17.35
N ALA A 36 -14.57 1.76 -16.13
CA ALA A 36 -15.44 0.79 -15.47
C ALA A 36 -16.66 1.42 -14.75
N GLY A 37 -16.84 2.75 -14.79
CA GLY A 37 -17.93 3.45 -14.11
C GLY A 37 -17.78 3.52 -12.58
N LEU A 38 -16.56 3.37 -12.07
CA LEU A 38 -16.24 3.42 -10.64
C LEU A 38 -15.61 4.77 -10.27
N MET A 39 -15.67 5.13 -8.98
CA MET A 39 -14.98 6.31 -8.47
C MET A 39 -13.46 6.14 -8.64
N PRO A 40 -12.73 7.12 -9.21
CA PRO A 40 -11.28 7.03 -9.44
C PRO A 40 -10.51 7.33 -8.17
N GLN A 41 -10.66 6.47 -7.16
CA GLN A 41 -10.02 6.58 -5.86
C GLN A 41 -9.12 5.36 -5.62
N VAL A 42 -7.93 5.61 -5.06
CA VAL A 42 -6.92 4.60 -4.79
C VAL A 42 -6.38 4.75 -3.38
N MET A 43 -6.07 3.62 -2.75
CA MET A 43 -5.19 3.54 -1.60
C MET A 43 -3.85 2.97 -2.05
N ILE A 44 -2.74 3.49 -1.54
CA ILE A 44 -1.38 2.98 -1.85
C ILE A 44 -0.79 2.28 -0.63
N ASP A 45 -0.44 1.01 -0.76
CA ASP A 45 0.32 0.24 0.24
C ASP A 45 1.81 0.46 -0.01
N PHE A 46 2.51 0.99 0.98
CA PHE A 46 3.94 1.30 0.87
C PHE A 46 4.82 0.07 1.00
N SER A 47 4.31 -1.01 1.61
CA SER A 47 5.04 -2.24 1.88
C SER A 47 4.97 -3.23 0.70
N HIS A 48 5.03 -4.52 0.98
CA HIS A 48 4.84 -5.63 0.03
C HIS A 48 5.65 -5.46 -1.26
N ALA A 49 5.01 -5.60 -2.42
CA ALA A 49 5.71 -5.52 -3.70
C ALA A 49 6.06 -4.07 -4.07
N ASN A 50 5.43 -3.06 -3.46
CA ASN A 50 5.84 -1.66 -3.62
C ASN A 50 7.18 -1.35 -2.95
N SER A 51 7.47 -2.00 -1.82
CA SER A 51 8.78 -1.92 -1.15
C SER A 51 9.79 -2.97 -1.64
N CYS A 52 9.43 -3.81 -2.64
CA CYS A 52 10.20 -5.00 -3.01
C CYS A 52 10.53 -5.91 -1.81
N LYS A 53 9.61 -6.01 -0.84
CA LYS A 53 9.77 -6.71 0.44
C LYS A 53 10.94 -6.20 1.29
N GLN A 54 11.34 -4.94 1.13
CA GLN A 54 12.38 -4.30 1.94
C GLN A 54 11.73 -3.19 2.77
N PHE A 55 11.51 -3.44 4.07
CA PHE A 55 10.74 -2.53 4.93
C PHE A 55 11.23 -1.08 4.92
N GLN A 56 12.55 -0.86 4.74
CA GLN A 56 13.17 0.46 4.64
C GLN A 56 12.69 1.26 3.43
N LYS A 57 12.38 0.57 2.32
CA LYS A 57 11.91 1.20 1.08
C LYS A 57 10.50 1.78 1.20
N GLN A 58 9.75 1.45 2.24
CA GLN A 58 8.48 2.15 2.54
C GLN A 58 8.70 3.67 2.64
N MET A 59 9.88 4.12 3.07
CA MET A 59 10.23 5.54 3.13
C MET A 59 10.43 6.17 1.75
N GLU A 60 10.95 5.42 0.78
CA GLU A 60 11.07 5.86 -0.61
C GLU A 60 9.68 5.98 -1.26
N VAL A 61 8.82 4.98 -1.04
CA VAL A 61 7.42 5.04 -1.49
C VAL A 61 6.68 6.22 -0.84
N CYS A 62 6.89 6.44 0.45
CA CYS A 62 6.31 7.55 1.19
C CYS A 62 6.71 8.89 0.58
N ALA A 63 8.00 9.10 0.30
CA ALA A 63 8.49 10.33 -0.32
C ALA A 63 7.81 10.61 -1.67
N ASP A 64 7.68 9.60 -2.52
CA ASP A 64 7.02 9.73 -3.83
C ASP A 64 5.52 10.03 -3.70
N VAL A 65 4.81 9.28 -2.85
CA VAL A 65 3.36 9.50 -2.64
C VAL A 65 3.08 10.85 -1.99
N CYS A 66 3.92 11.28 -1.04
CA CYS A 66 3.84 12.63 -0.47
C CYS A 66 4.03 13.70 -1.53
N GLN A 67 4.96 13.53 -2.48
CA GLN A 67 5.12 14.46 -3.60
C GLN A 67 3.88 14.52 -4.49
N GLN A 68 3.24 13.38 -4.79
CA GLN A 68 2.00 13.35 -5.56
C GLN A 68 0.87 14.10 -4.85
N ILE A 69 0.66 13.83 -3.56
CA ILE A 69 -0.36 14.49 -2.74
C ILE A 69 -0.08 16.00 -2.65
N ALA A 70 1.15 16.39 -2.35
CA ALA A 70 1.57 17.80 -2.30
C ALA A 70 1.44 18.49 -3.67
N GLY A 71 1.64 17.75 -4.75
CA GLY A 71 1.42 18.18 -6.14
C GLY A 71 -0.05 18.30 -6.53
N GLY A 72 -0.99 17.98 -5.64
CA GLY A 72 -2.43 18.14 -5.84
C GLY A 72 -3.16 16.90 -6.33
N GLU A 73 -2.54 15.71 -6.28
CA GLU A 73 -3.24 14.46 -6.58
C GLU A 73 -4.31 14.20 -5.50
N LYS A 74 -5.58 14.15 -5.92
CA LYS A 74 -6.75 13.96 -5.04
C LYS A 74 -7.32 12.55 -5.09
N ALA A 75 -6.90 11.73 -6.05
CA ALA A 75 -7.36 10.34 -6.17
C ALA A 75 -6.78 9.44 -5.07
N ILE A 76 -5.65 9.81 -4.47
CA ILE A 76 -5.04 9.08 -3.36
C ILE A 76 -5.82 9.42 -2.10
N ILE A 77 -6.73 8.53 -1.70
CA ILE A 77 -7.62 8.72 -0.54
C ILE A 77 -7.07 8.12 0.75
N GLY A 78 -6.02 7.31 0.65
CA GLY A 78 -5.42 6.66 1.81
C GLY A 78 -4.09 5.99 1.49
N VAL A 79 -3.37 5.64 2.55
CA VAL A 79 -2.11 4.89 2.48
C VAL A 79 -2.13 3.76 3.50
N MET A 80 -1.41 2.69 3.21
CA MET A 80 -1.19 1.56 4.12
C MET A 80 0.31 1.41 4.36
N VAL A 81 0.69 1.20 5.63
CA VAL A 81 2.08 1.13 6.08
C VAL A 81 2.20 -0.01 7.08
N GLU A 82 3.26 -0.80 6.96
CA GLU A 82 3.62 -1.80 7.97
C GLU A 82 4.65 -1.20 8.92
N SER A 83 4.26 -1.04 10.18
CA SER A 83 5.07 -0.44 11.23
C SER A 83 4.90 -1.19 12.54
N HIS A 84 5.97 -1.23 13.33
CA HIS A 84 5.99 -1.82 14.66
C HIS A 84 7.00 -1.07 15.54
N LEU A 85 6.99 -1.31 16.86
CA LEU A 85 7.88 -0.64 17.81
C LEU A 85 9.38 -0.83 17.47
N VAL A 86 9.74 -2.00 16.97
CA VAL A 86 11.08 -2.40 16.54
C VAL A 86 11.00 -2.79 15.07
N GLU A 87 11.92 -2.25 14.27
CA GLU A 87 11.97 -2.49 12.83
C GLU A 87 12.34 -3.94 12.43
N GLY A 88 12.09 -4.27 11.17
CA GLY A 88 12.33 -5.59 10.61
C GLY A 88 11.41 -6.67 11.19
N ASN A 89 11.80 -7.93 11.00
CA ASN A 89 11.01 -9.08 11.44
C ASN A 89 11.86 -10.12 12.19
N GLN A 90 11.16 -11.09 12.79
CA GLN A 90 11.74 -12.22 13.52
C GLN A 90 10.99 -13.51 13.19
N SER A 91 11.69 -14.65 13.17
CA SER A 91 11.09 -15.95 12.89
C SER A 91 10.61 -16.64 14.17
N LEU A 92 9.36 -17.12 14.17
CA LEU A 92 8.80 -17.96 15.24
C LEU A 92 9.47 -19.35 15.31
N GLU A 93 10.02 -19.82 14.20
CA GLU A 93 10.66 -21.14 14.09
C GLU A 93 12.12 -21.14 14.57
N SER A 94 12.67 -19.97 14.91
CA SER A 94 14.06 -19.82 15.31
C SER A 94 14.40 -20.46 16.65
N GLY A 95 13.39 -20.74 17.49
CA GLY A 95 13.56 -21.22 18.87
C GLY A 95 14.20 -20.19 19.81
N GLN A 96 14.47 -18.98 19.33
CA GLN A 96 15.02 -17.88 20.13
C GLN A 96 13.90 -17.14 20.88
N PRO A 97 14.18 -16.58 22.06
CA PRO A 97 13.24 -15.67 22.73
C PRO A 97 12.85 -14.52 21.79
N LEU A 98 11.55 -14.28 21.66
CA LEU A 98 11.05 -13.21 20.80
C LEU A 98 11.40 -11.84 21.38
N THR A 99 11.82 -10.94 20.51
CA THR A 99 11.96 -9.52 20.84
C THR A 99 10.58 -8.89 20.91
N TYR A 100 10.23 -8.35 22.08
CA TYR A 100 8.98 -7.59 22.24
C TYR A 100 8.95 -6.43 21.24
N GLY A 101 7.80 -6.22 20.61
CA GLY A 101 7.64 -5.10 19.70
C GLY A 101 8.29 -5.30 18.33
N LYS A 102 8.67 -6.52 17.93
CA LYS A 102 9.20 -6.81 16.58
C LYS A 102 8.26 -7.73 15.79
N SER A 103 8.01 -7.41 14.51
CA SER A 103 7.09 -8.19 13.65
C SER A 103 7.52 -9.65 13.51
N HIS A 104 6.57 -10.58 13.43
CA HIS A 104 6.82 -11.97 13.03
C HIS A 104 6.46 -12.29 11.57
N TYR A 105 5.97 -11.28 10.85
CA TYR A 105 5.75 -11.25 9.40
C TYR A 105 6.94 -10.58 8.72
#